data_AF-A0A0W7Y3A0-F1
#
_entry.id   AF-A0A0W7Y3A0-F1
#
_cell.length_a   1.000
_cell.length_b   1.000
_cell.length_c   1.000
_cell.angle_alpha   90.00
_cell.angle_beta   90.00
_cell.angle_gamma   90.00
#
_symmetry.space_group_name_H-M   'P 1'
#
loop_
_entity.id
_entity.type
_entity.pdbx_description
1 polymer ?
#
loop_
_entity_poly.entity_id
_entity_poly.type
_entity_poly.pdbx_seq_one_letter_code
_entity_poly.pdbx_strand_id
1 'polypeptide(L)'
;MHSNDTHANLSNIAKKVTAVKEVRKNKPNALLLDAGDVFSGTLYFNQFKGQADLAFMNLMGYDVMTFGNHEFDLGSTSDGHQALVDFIKGAQFPFVSSNVDFSNDAKFTGLFTDLISSEPQKGKIYNGIIKEINGEKVGIFGLTTAETKDISSPGSIAFEDYIIEAKKAVKTFEDKGVNKIIALTHIGYDDNPKYDNDLTLAKAVEGIDIIVGGHSHTQLDKPIVIDKNTAGQAKDATLIVQAYQYNDFLGTLDVTFNQKGAVIEHNGALLKVADYAEDAKALEMLEPYKKEVDKVSNTETGAIVEVTLENPRTGGDNSKPSVRKNETLLGNVITDGMLAKARQYNNEVIMALQNGGGIRAPIDQGAITVGEVINVLPFGNTLAIMTLSGKELKQAFEISVGQYPLENGGFLHVSGAKIEFDSSKAVGQRIVKISYKDDKGKFVEIQDDVNYTIATNAFTAKGGDGYIVFKKAYEEGRVTDLGLSDWENLTDHVKSLGTFKPEIEGRILDVANSQTPEENIPESEFSGTTNSPKVYEGSVTVIINNISSLENAIVKGNLIIEGTVNGDLSFLNVQVEGNLDLSKIDSDKVNIDGVTVNGETIL
;
A
#
# COMPACT_ATOMS: atom_id res chain seq x y z
N MET A 1 -1.50 24.10 15.14
CA MET A 1 -2.25 23.36 14.10
C MET A 1 -1.27 22.52 13.32
N HIS A 2 -1.68 21.36 12.83
CA HIS A 2 -0.81 20.52 12.01
C HIS A 2 -1.58 19.71 10.96
N SER A 3 -0.84 19.29 9.92
CA SER A 3 -1.22 18.23 8.98
C SER A 3 -0.02 17.36 8.65
N ASN A 4 -0.29 16.21 8.04
CA ASN A 4 0.66 15.22 7.58
C ASN A 4 -0.01 14.42 6.45
N ASP A 5 0.78 13.79 5.59
CA ASP A 5 0.32 12.76 4.64
C ASP A 5 -0.84 13.24 3.76
N THR A 6 -0.74 14.47 3.26
CA THR A 6 -1.78 15.07 2.43
C THR A 6 -1.81 14.46 1.03
N HIS A 7 -0.68 13.94 0.54
CA HIS A 7 -0.55 13.15 -0.69
C HIS A 7 -1.35 13.73 -1.86
N ALA A 8 -1.12 15.00 -2.17
CA ALA A 8 -1.78 15.72 -3.26
C ALA A 8 -3.33 15.68 -3.27
N ASN A 9 -3.98 15.42 -2.12
CA ASN A 9 -5.43 15.36 -2.02
C ASN A 9 -6.03 16.76 -1.87
N LEU A 10 -6.42 17.38 -2.99
CA LEU A 10 -6.96 18.73 -3.01
C LEU A 10 -8.49 18.83 -2.95
N SER A 11 -9.21 17.70 -2.90
CA SER A 11 -10.68 17.66 -2.87
C SER A 11 -11.28 18.47 -1.69
N ASN A 12 -10.65 18.37 -0.51
CA ASN A 12 -11.07 19.06 0.71
C ASN A 12 -10.33 20.39 0.97
N ILE A 13 -9.46 20.85 0.06
CA ILE A 13 -8.53 21.94 0.35
C ILE A 13 -9.23 23.27 0.65
N ALA A 14 -10.33 23.57 -0.06
CA ALA A 14 -11.10 24.79 0.17
C ALA A 14 -11.75 24.81 1.56
N LYS A 15 -12.19 23.64 2.05
CA LYS A 15 -12.71 23.50 3.41
C LYS A 15 -11.61 23.61 4.47
N LYS A 16 -10.43 23.02 4.20
CA LYS A 16 -9.25 23.12 5.09
C LYS A 16 -8.82 24.58 5.26
N VAL A 17 -8.85 25.37 4.18
CA VAL A 17 -8.58 26.82 4.23
C VAL A 17 -9.54 27.53 5.20
N THR A 18 -10.84 27.22 5.16
CA THR A 18 -11.81 27.75 6.13
C THR A 18 -11.49 27.32 7.55
N ALA A 19 -11.22 26.03 7.78
CA ALA A 19 -10.87 25.51 9.10
C ALA A 19 -9.65 26.23 9.71
N VAL A 20 -8.58 26.44 8.92
CA VAL A 20 -7.39 27.19 9.34
C VAL A 20 -7.73 28.65 9.68
N LYS A 21 -8.54 29.32 8.85
CA LYS A 21 -8.98 30.71 9.10
C LYS A 21 -9.79 30.82 10.39
N GLU A 22 -10.67 29.87 10.67
CA GLU A 22 -11.48 29.86 11.90
C GLU A 22 -10.63 29.65 13.15
N VAL A 23 -9.66 28.74 13.11
CA VAL A 23 -8.72 28.57 14.24
C VAL A 23 -7.95 29.87 14.48
N ARG A 24 -7.41 30.50 13.42
CA ARG A 24 -6.64 31.75 13.55
C ARG A 24 -7.46 32.97 13.95
N LYS A 25 -8.75 33.00 13.65
CA LYS A 25 -9.66 34.04 14.16
C LYS A 25 -9.68 34.08 15.70
N ASN A 26 -9.62 32.91 16.33
CA ASN A 26 -9.61 32.78 17.79
C ASN A 26 -8.19 32.75 18.37
N LYS A 27 -7.21 32.27 17.59
CA LYS A 27 -5.81 32.06 18.00
C LYS A 27 -4.87 32.62 16.93
N PRO A 28 -4.69 33.96 16.84
CA PRO A 28 -3.96 34.59 15.73
C PRO A 28 -2.49 34.17 15.62
N ASN A 29 -1.88 33.75 16.74
CA ASN A 29 -0.49 33.30 16.80
C ASN A 29 -0.34 31.76 16.70
N ALA A 30 -1.41 31.04 16.34
CA ALA A 30 -1.34 29.59 16.19
C ALA A 30 -0.47 29.22 14.98
N LEU A 31 0.60 28.45 15.26
CA LEU A 31 1.44 27.86 14.22
C LEU A 31 0.64 26.88 13.36
N LEU A 32 0.96 26.80 12.07
CA LEU A 32 0.52 25.76 11.16
C LEU A 32 1.74 25.00 10.64
N LEU A 33 1.87 23.73 11.05
CA LEU A 33 3.02 22.88 10.74
C LEU A 33 2.61 21.76 9.77
N ASP A 34 3.50 21.37 8.86
CA ASP A 34 3.31 20.18 8.03
C ASP A 34 4.39 19.12 8.30
N ALA A 35 3.95 17.91 8.62
CA ALA A 35 4.81 16.79 8.95
C ALA A 35 5.20 15.93 7.72
N GLY A 36 5.13 16.46 6.49
CA GLY A 36 5.65 15.79 5.29
C GLY A 36 4.63 14.95 4.52
N ASP A 37 5.07 14.42 3.38
CA ASP A 37 4.24 13.70 2.40
C ASP A 37 3.09 14.56 1.85
N VAL A 38 3.47 15.71 1.30
CA VAL A 38 2.61 16.50 0.42
C VAL A 38 2.60 15.90 -0.98
N PHE A 39 3.74 15.34 -1.41
CA PHE A 39 3.92 14.78 -2.75
C PHE A 39 3.22 13.43 -2.94
N SER A 40 2.99 13.11 -4.23
CA SER A 40 2.40 11.87 -4.73
C SER A 40 0.97 11.58 -4.25
N GLY A 41 0.29 10.62 -4.88
CA GLY A 41 -1.02 10.12 -4.43
C GLY A 41 -2.24 10.52 -5.25
N THR A 42 -2.18 11.59 -6.06
CA THR A 42 -3.28 11.92 -7.00
C THR A 42 -2.76 12.51 -8.31
N LEU A 43 -3.66 12.60 -9.30
CA LEU A 43 -3.45 13.31 -10.56
C LEU A 43 -2.94 14.74 -10.40
N TYR A 44 -3.24 15.42 -9.29
CA TYR A 44 -2.70 16.76 -9.03
C TYR A 44 -1.17 16.73 -8.95
N PHE A 45 -0.58 15.71 -8.34
CA PHE A 45 0.87 15.57 -8.33
C PHE A 45 1.42 15.25 -9.73
N ASN A 46 0.79 14.32 -10.45
CA ASN A 46 1.24 13.96 -11.80
C ASN A 46 1.22 15.17 -12.75
N GLN A 47 0.19 16.01 -12.67
CA GLN A 47 0.03 17.18 -13.54
C GLN A 47 0.87 18.39 -13.09
N PHE A 48 0.99 18.61 -11.77
CA PHE A 48 1.54 19.87 -11.26
C PHE A 48 2.81 19.71 -10.41
N LYS A 49 3.28 18.49 -10.18
CA LYS A 49 4.52 18.18 -9.46
C LYS A 49 4.64 18.95 -8.12
N GLY A 50 3.55 18.93 -7.33
CA GLY A 50 3.43 19.59 -6.02
C GLY A 50 3.10 21.09 -6.05
N GLN A 51 3.08 21.75 -7.21
CA GLN A 51 2.84 23.20 -7.28
C GLN A 51 1.40 23.60 -6.97
N ALA A 52 0.44 22.71 -7.22
CA ALA A 52 -0.96 22.94 -6.84
C ALA A 52 -1.09 22.99 -5.31
N ASP A 53 -0.55 22.00 -4.61
CA ASP A 53 -0.52 21.93 -3.15
C ASP A 53 0.17 23.14 -2.53
N LEU A 54 1.33 23.52 -3.08
CA LEU A 54 2.12 24.67 -2.62
C LEU A 54 1.31 25.97 -2.64
N ALA A 55 0.47 26.18 -3.66
CA ALA A 55 -0.36 27.37 -3.77
C ALA A 55 -1.33 27.50 -2.58
N PHE A 56 -1.90 26.38 -2.12
CA PHE A 56 -2.80 26.35 -0.97
C PHE A 56 -2.05 26.39 0.37
N MET A 57 -0.88 25.77 0.47
CA MET A 57 -0.02 25.91 1.65
C MET A 57 0.42 27.37 1.85
N ASN A 58 0.78 28.06 0.76
CA ASN A 58 1.09 29.48 0.79
C ASN A 58 -0.14 30.34 1.14
N LEU A 59 -1.32 30.01 0.62
CA LEU A 59 -2.58 30.68 0.98
C LEU A 59 -2.91 30.51 2.47
N MET A 60 -2.73 29.30 2.99
CA MET A 60 -2.95 28.98 4.40
C MET A 60 -1.82 29.50 5.29
N GLY A 61 -0.73 30.03 4.74
CA GLY A 61 0.38 30.58 5.52
C GLY A 61 0.97 29.56 6.49
N TYR A 62 1.39 28.40 5.99
CA TYR A 62 2.18 27.45 6.79
C TYR A 62 3.39 28.15 7.40
N ASP A 63 3.78 27.71 8.60
CA ASP A 63 4.90 28.27 9.34
C ASP A 63 6.20 27.51 9.10
N VAL A 64 6.11 26.18 9.01
CA VAL A 64 7.22 25.25 8.80
C VAL A 64 6.70 23.94 8.20
N MET A 65 7.51 23.30 7.36
CA MET A 65 7.30 21.94 6.87
C MET A 65 8.56 21.08 7.13
N THR A 66 8.40 19.81 7.44
CA THR A 66 9.49 18.81 7.30
C THR A 66 9.26 17.95 6.06
N PHE A 67 10.24 17.13 5.68
CA PHE A 67 10.11 16.24 4.53
C PHE A 67 9.62 14.87 4.98
N GLY A 68 8.72 14.29 4.21
CA GLY A 68 8.43 12.87 4.18
C GLY A 68 9.15 12.15 3.06
N ASN A 69 8.92 10.85 2.93
CA ASN A 69 9.60 10.05 1.92
C ASN A 69 9.12 10.40 0.51
N HIS A 70 7.85 10.75 0.32
CA HIS A 70 7.30 11.01 -1.02
C HIS A 70 7.80 12.30 -1.67
N GLU A 71 8.36 13.22 -0.89
CA GLU A 71 9.04 14.40 -1.45
C GLU A 71 10.21 14.01 -2.39
N PHE A 72 10.77 12.81 -2.24
CA PHE A 72 11.92 12.31 -3.00
C PHE A 72 11.57 11.39 -4.18
N ASP A 73 10.29 11.16 -4.48
CA ASP A 73 9.85 10.15 -5.46
C ASP A 73 10.40 10.35 -6.87
N LEU A 74 10.49 11.62 -7.29
CA LEU A 74 10.94 11.97 -8.63
C LEU A 74 12.48 11.98 -8.79
N GLY A 75 13.23 11.69 -7.72
CA GLY A 75 14.69 11.77 -7.73
C GLY A 75 15.39 10.82 -8.71
N SER A 76 14.74 9.73 -9.12
CA SER A 76 15.25 8.80 -10.15
C SER A 76 14.89 9.20 -11.59
N THR A 77 14.03 10.20 -11.79
CA THR A 77 13.65 10.67 -13.13
C THR A 77 14.80 11.42 -13.80
N SER A 78 14.69 11.67 -15.12
CA SER A 78 15.70 12.46 -15.85
C SER A 78 15.89 13.87 -15.30
N ASP A 79 14.87 14.42 -14.65
CA ASP A 79 14.91 15.75 -14.04
C ASP A 79 15.49 15.72 -12.61
N GLY A 80 15.64 14.53 -12.01
CA GLY A 80 16.01 14.33 -10.61
C GLY A 80 15.09 15.08 -9.64
N HIS A 81 15.64 15.62 -8.56
CA HIS A 81 14.87 16.37 -7.55
C HIS A 81 14.42 17.79 -7.98
N GLN A 82 14.34 18.09 -9.28
CA GLN A 82 14.00 19.45 -9.74
C GLN A 82 12.62 19.91 -9.23
N ALA A 83 11.62 19.02 -9.25
CA ALA A 83 10.28 19.33 -8.74
C ALA A 83 10.29 19.70 -7.25
N LEU A 84 11.04 18.95 -6.43
CA LEU A 84 11.21 19.24 -5.00
C LEU A 84 11.92 20.59 -4.80
N VAL A 85 12.97 20.87 -5.57
CA VAL A 85 13.68 22.15 -5.54
C VAL A 85 12.78 23.33 -5.90
N ASP A 86 11.94 23.18 -6.91
CA ASP A 86 10.99 24.22 -7.33
C ASP A 86 9.90 24.43 -6.27
N PHE A 87 9.43 23.34 -5.65
CA PHE A 87 8.50 23.40 -4.52
C PHE A 87 9.10 24.16 -3.33
N ILE A 88 10.33 23.83 -2.93
CA ILE A 88 11.04 24.53 -1.85
C ILE A 88 11.18 26.02 -2.19
N LYS A 89 11.67 26.36 -3.39
CA LYS A 89 11.88 27.76 -3.78
C LYS A 89 10.57 28.57 -3.83
N GLY A 90 9.45 27.94 -4.19
CA GLY A 90 8.14 28.60 -4.22
C GLY A 90 7.48 28.75 -2.85
N ALA A 91 7.94 28.01 -1.83
CA ALA A 91 7.36 28.02 -0.50
C ALA A 91 7.54 29.38 0.20
N GLN A 92 6.46 29.86 0.80
CA GLN A 92 6.45 31.06 1.64
C GLN A 92 6.78 30.78 3.11
N PHE A 93 7.40 29.63 3.36
CA PHE A 93 7.81 29.11 4.66
C PHE A 93 9.15 28.38 4.56
N PRO A 94 9.91 28.26 5.66
CA PRO A 94 11.12 27.44 5.72
C PRO A 94 10.80 25.95 5.90
N PHE A 95 11.80 25.12 5.60
CA PHE A 95 11.79 23.69 5.85
C PHE A 95 12.76 23.34 6.98
N VAL A 96 12.44 22.30 7.75
CA VAL A 96 13.33 21.73 8.77
C VAL A 96 13.60 20.26 8.50
N SER A 97 14.86 19.84 8.61
CA SER A 97 15.27 18.44 8.60
C SER A 97 16.67 18.30 9.21
N SER A 98 16.75 17.63 10.36
CA SER A 98 17.99 17.46 11.12
C SER A 98 18.80 16.25 10.68
N ASN A 99 18.15 15.23 10.11
CA ASN A 99 18.79 13.96 9.78
C ASN A 99 18.89 13.68 8.28
N VAL A 100 18.62 14.67 7.43
CA VAL A 100 18.78 14.55 5.98
C VAL A 100 19.91 15.45 5.50
N ASP A 101 20.90 14.85 4.84
CA ASP A 101 22.02 15.56 4.22
C ASP A 101 21.79 15.72 2.71
N PHE A 102 21.44 16.95 2.33
CA PHE A 102 21.22 17.35 0.95
C PHE A 102 22.51 17.75 0.21
N SER A 103 23.66 17.82 0.90
CA SER A 103 24.89 18.41 0.35
C SER A 103 25.46 17.65 -0.86
N ASN A 104 25.14 16.37 -0.99
CA ASN A 104 25.58 15.51 -2.08
C ASN A 104 24.72 15.63 -3.36
N ASP A 105 23.65 16.42 -3.35
CA ASP A 105 22.89 16.76 -4.55
C ASP A 105 23.09 18.24 -4.91
N ALA A 106 23.77 18.47 -6.03
CA ALA A 106 24.10 19.80 -6.52
C ALA A 106 22.88 20.72 -6.72
N LYS A 107 21.67 20.17 -6.93
CA LYS A 107 20.44 20.96 -7.07
C LYS A 107 20.04 21.69 -5.79
N PHE A 108 20.48 21.21 -4.63
CA PHE A 108 20.22 21.81 -3.32
C PHE A 108 21.29 22.82 -2.89
N THR A 109 22.30 23.08 -3.74
CA THR A 109 23.34 24.06 -3.47
C THR A 109 22.73 25.42 -3.13
N GLY A 110 23.04 25.92 -1.93
CA GLY A 110 22.56 27.19 -1.42
C GLY A 110 21.09 27.17 -0.95
N LEU A 111 20.39 26.03 -0.99
CA LEU A 111 19.07 25.86 -0.37
C LEU A 111 19.15 25.28 1.03
N PHE A 112 20.14 24.42 1.29
CA PHE A 112 20.33 23.70 2.55
C PHE A 112 21.45 24.28 3.41
N THR A 113 21.21 24.29 4.72
CA THR A 113 22.23 24.47 5.76
C THR A 113 21.93 23.53 6.93
N ASP A 114 22.98 22.96 7.50
CA ASP A 114 22.96 22.12 8.71
C ASP A 114 22.80 22.91 10.02
N LEU A 115 22.59 24.23 9.94
CA LEU A 115 22.53 25.11 11.11
C LEU A 115 21.10 25.34 11.60
N ILE A 116 20.98 25.59 12.91
CA ILE A 116 19.76 26.15 13.51
C ILE A 116 19.72 27.67 13.30
N SER A 117 18.61 28.17 12.74
CA SER A 117 18.42 29.61 12.47
C SER A 117 17.34 30.25 13.34
N SER A 118 17.64 31.42 13.91
CA SER A 118 16.63 32.30 14.53
C SER A 118 15.99 33.26 13.53
N GLU A 119 16.53 33.35 12.31
CA GLU A 119 16.03 34.20 11.22
C GLU A 119 15.91 33.37 9.94
N PRO A 120 15.05 32.33 9.92
CA PRO A 120 14.94 31.45 8.77
C PRO A 120 14.34 32.17 7.57
N GLN A 121 14.96 31.98 6.41
CA GLN A 121 14.44 32.47 5.14
C GLN A 121 13.41 31.48 4.59
N LYS A 122 12.40 32.01 3.91
CA LYS A 122 11.42 31.21 3.17
C LYS A 122 12.10 30.45 2.03
N GLY A 123 11.64 29.23 1.75
CA GLY A 123 12.19 28.40 0.68
C GLY A 123 13.65 28.02 0.87
N LYS A 124 14.05 27.81 2.13
CA LYS A 124 15.35 27.28 2.55
C LYS A 124 15.15 26.14 3.54
N ILE A 125 16.15 25.27 3.62
CA ILE A 125 16.18 24.10 4.49
C ILE A 125 17.19 24.36 5.60
N TYR A 126 16.75 24.12 6.84
CA TYR A 126 17.56 24.24 8.05
C TYR A 126 17.52 22.92 8.82
N ASN A 127 18.51 22.66 9.69
CA ASN A 127 18.40 21.58 10.66
C ASN A 127 17.20 21.82 11.60
N GLY A 128 17.09 23.06 12.10
CA GLY A 128 15.96 23.53 12.87
C GLY A 128 15.87 25.05 12.88
N ILE A 129 14.80 25.57 13.46
CA ILE A 129 14.57 27.01 13.58
C ILE A 129 14.14 27.40 14.98
N ILE A 130 14.33 28.66 15.35
CA ILE A 130 13.79 29.25 16.56
C ILE A 130 12.72 30.27 16.17
N LYS A 131 11.50 30.09 16.67
CA LYS A 131 10.39 31.03 16.53
C LYS A 131 10.13 31.73 17.86
N GLU A 132 9.89 33.03 17.81
CA GLU A 132 9.39 33.78 18.97
C GLU A 132 7.87 33.80 18.93
N ILE A 133 7.23 33.31 20.00
CA ILE A 133 5.78 33.20 20.11
C ILE A 133 5.39 33.79 21.45
N ASN A 134 4.63 34.89 21.43
CA ASN A 134 4.23 35.61 22.64
C ASN A 134 5.42 36.01 23.55
N GLY A 135 6.59 36.32 22.96
CA GLY A 135 7.81 36.69 23.69
C GLY A 135 8.65 35.50 24.19
N GLU A 136 8.24 34.26 23.93
CA GLU A 136 8.97 33.04 24.30
C GLU A 136 9.61 32.39 23.07
N LYS A 137 10.79 31.81 23.25
CA LYS A 137 11.47 31.06 22.18
C LYS A 137 10.98 29.62 22.12
N VAL A 138 10.61 29.17 20.94
CA VAL A 138 10.23 27.79 20.63
C VAL A 138 11.17 27.26 19.54
N GLY A 139 11.85 26.17 19.82
CA GLY A 139 12.70 25.44 18.87
C GLY A 139 11.86 24.45 18.07
N ILE A 140 12.09 24.37 16.77
CA ILE A 140 11.42 23.43 15.88
C ILE A 140 12.49 22.76 15.01
N PHE A 141 12.61 21.44 15.05
CA PHE A 141 13.52 20.69 14.18
C PHE A 141 12.78 19.58 13.44
N GLY A 142 13.35 19.11 12.34
CA GLY A 142 12.73 18.14 11.45
C GLY A 142 13.36 16.76 11.55
N LEU A 143 12.60 15.70 11.32
CA LEU A 143 13.14 14.37 11.08
C LEU A 143 12.38 13.68 9.94
N THR A 144 13.10 12.97 9.10
CA THR A 144 12.56 12.20 7.97
C THR A 144 13.00 10.76 8.07
N THR A 145 12.12 9.80 7.77
CA THR A 145 12.44 8.37 7.92
C THR A 145 13.67 7.97 7.12
N ALA A 146 14.57 7.23 7.76
CA ALA A 146 15.74 6.67 7.08
C ALA A 146 15.34 5.57 6.08
N GLU A 147 14.13 5.04 6.20
CA GLU A 147 13.52 4.09 5.27
C GLU A 147 13.33 4.71 3.88
N THR A 148 13.35 6.04 3.73
CA THR A 148 13.25 6.75 2.43
C THR A 148 14.21 6.21 1.35
N LYS A 149 15.38 5.68 1.75
CA LYS A 149 16.35 5.01 0.85
C LYS A 149 15.76 3.77 0.16
N ASP A 150 14.87 3.07 0.85
CA ASP A 150 14.24 1.82 0.43
C ASP A 150 12.86 2.05 -0.20
N ILE A 151 12.13 3.10 0.21
CA ILE A 151 10.72 3.32 -0.20
C ILE A 151 10.48 4.50 -1.14
N SER A 152 11.52 5.24 -1.52
CA SER A 152 11.43 6.33 -2.50
C SER A 152 12.66 6.34 -3.44
N SER A 153 13.02 7.49 -3.99
CA SER A 153 14.13 7.66 -4.95
C SER A 153 15.10 8.79 -4.58
N PRO A 154 15.67 8.82 -3.35
CA PRO A 154 16.46 9.97 -2.87
C PRO A 154 17.83 10.19 -3.53
N GLY A 155 18.25 9.32 -4.46
CA GLY A 155 19.53 9.48 -5.17
C GLY A 155 20.74 9.54 -4.21
N SER A 156 21.51 10.64 -4.27
CA SER A 156 22.70 10.85 -3.44
C SER A 156 22.40 11.45 -2.05
N ILE A 157 21.15 11.77 -1.74
CA ILE A 157 20.75 12.34 -0.45
C ILE A 157 20.87 11.28 0.65
N ALA A 158 21.53 11.63 1.75
CA ALA A 158 21.75 10.72 2.86
C ALA A 158 20.78 10.97 4.01
N PHE A 159 20.45 9.89 4.72
CA PHE A 159 19.59 9.89 5.90
C PHE A 159 20.38 9.31 7.07
N GLU A 160 20.55 10.12 8.11
CA GLU A 160 21.26 9.83 9.35
C GLU A 160 20.32 9.30 10.44
N ASP A 161 20.91 8.78 11.53
CA ASP A 161 20.16 8.23 12.66
C ASP A 161 19.35 9.31 13.38
N TYR A 162 18.03 9.15 13.40
CA TYR A 162 17.09 10.13 13.92
C TYR A 162 17.27 10.40 15.44
N ILE A 163 17.69 9.42 16.24
CA ILE A 163 17.92 9.59 17.69
C ILE A 163 19.19 10.42 17.93
N ILE A 164 20.26 10.14 17.20
CA ILE A 164 21.53 10.88 17.30
C ILE A 164 21.30 12.33 16.90
N GLU A 165 20.64 12.58 15.76
CA GLU A 165 20.41 13.93 15.26
C GLU A 165 19.41 14.71 16.12
N ALA A 166 18.36 14.07 16.63
CA ALA A 166 17.43 14.69 17.58
C ALA A 166 18.14 15.14 18.86
N LYS A 167 19.03 14.32 19.44
CA LYS A 167 19.81 14.69 20.63
C LYS A 167 20.72 15.89 20.36
N LYS A 168 21.35 15.96 19.19
CA LYS A 168 22.16 17.12 18.78
C LYS A 168 21.31 18.38 18.63
N ALA A 169 20.14 18.26 18.00
CA ALA A 169 19.21 19.38 17.81
C ALA A 169 18.71 19.93 19.15
N VAL A 170 18.21 19.05 20.04
CA VAL A 170 17.75 19.42 21.39
C VAL A 170 18.85 20.13 22.15
N LYS A 171 20.05 19.53 22.23
CA LYS A 171 21.18 20.14 22.92
C LYS A 171 21.51 21.54 22.36
N THR A 172 21.46 21.71 21.05
CA THR A 172 21.76 23.00 20.42
C THR A 172 20.72 24.06 20.74
N PHE A 173 19.44 23.68 20.87
CA PHE A 173 18.38 24.58 21.34
C PHE A 173 18.58 24.97 22.82
N GLU A 174 18.86 24.00 23.68
CA GLU A 174 19.12 24.24 25.11
C GLU A 174 20.33 25.15 25.33
N ASP A 175 21.42 24.93 24.61
CA ASP A 175 22.63 25.77 24.64
C ASP A 175 22.32 27.23 24.20
N LYS A 176 21.24 27.45 23.42
CA LYS A 176 20.74 28.76 23.00
C LYS A 176 19.66 29.33 23.95
N GLY A 177 19.41 28.65 25.07
CA GLY A 177 18.43 29.04 26.09
C GLY A 177 16.98 28.80 25.67
N VAL A 178 16.73 27.90 24.72
CA VAL A 178 15.39 27.46 24.33
C VAL A 178 15.01 26.26 25.17
N ASN A 179 13.83 26.30 25.81
CA ASN A 179 13.33 25.23 26.68
C ASN A 179 11.94 24.72 26.26
N LYS A 180 11.50 25.06 25.05
CA LYS A 180 10.25 24.59 24.44
C LYS A 180 10.60 24.06 23.06
N ILE A 181 10.53 22.76 22.85
CA ILE A 181 11.07 22.10 21.66
C ILE A 181 10.01 21.22 21.02
N ILE A 182 9.77 21.48 19.73
CA ILE A 182 8.89 20.71 18.86
C ILE A 182 9.77 19.91 17.89
N ALA A 183 9.60 18.59 17.87
CA ALA A 183 10.06 17.74 16.78
C ALA A 183 8.92 17.63 15.75
N LEU A 184 9.18 18.05 14.51
CA LEU A 184 8.28 17.91 13.38
C LEU A 184 8.77 16.70 12.57
N THR A 185 8.04 15.61 12.56
CA THR A 185 8.60 14.30 12.19
C THR A 185 7.77 13.60 11.11
N HIS A 186 8.48 12.96 10.18
CA HIS A 186 7.92 12.03 9.22
C HIS A 186 8.60 10.66 9.37
N ILE A 187 8.38 10.02 10.53
CA ILE A 187 9.03 8.76 10.91
C ILE A 187 8.06 7.68 11.43
N GLY A 188 6.75 7.92 11.34
CA GLY A 188 5.72 6.97 11.78
C GLY A 188 5.43 7.01 13.28
N TYR A 189 4.17 6.79 13.68
CA TYR A 189 3.77 6.77 15.09
C TYR A 189 4.28 5.52 15.82
N ASP A 190 3.88 4.33 15.34
CA ASP A 190 4.26 3.01 15.84
C ASP A 190 4.63 2.04 14.71
N ASP A 191 5.15 2.58 13.61
CA ASP A 191 5.34 1.89 12.34
C ASP A 191 6.46 0.83 12.37
N ASN A 192 7.72 1.24 12.20
CA ASN A 192 8.82 0.31 12.03
C ASN A 192 9.95 0.57 13.05
N PRO A 193 9.89 -0.02 14.26
CA PRO A 193 10.87 0.23 15.32
C PRO A 193 12.31 -0.16 14.95
N LYS A 194 12.51 -0.89 13.85
CA LYS A 194 13.84 -1.19 13.32
C LYS A 194 14.49 0.02 12.64
N TYR A 195 13.69 0.89 12.01
CA TYR A 195 14.16 2.07 11.30
C TYR A 195 13.93 3.31 12.16
N ASP A 196 12.67 3.64 12.42
CA ASP A 196 12.28 4.79 13.21
C ASP A 196 10.79 4.74 13.65
N ASN A 197 10.47 5.47 14.73
CA ASN A 197 9.11 5.87 15.08
C ASN A 197 9.07 6.90 16.23
N ASP A 198 7.98 7.65 16.30
CA ASP A 198 7.71 8.73 17.25
C ASP A 198 7.68 8.24 18.71
N LEU A 199 7.13 7.04 18.97
CA LEU A 199 7.09 6.47 20.32
C LEU A 199 8.48 6.19 20.89
N THR A 200 9.41 5.73 20.06
CA THR A 200 10.79 5.47 20.45
C THR A 200 11.55 6.78 20.62
N LEU A 201 11.38 7.72 19.70
CA LEU A 201 11.93 9.08 19.80
C LEU A 201 11.56 9.73 21.14
N ALA A 202 10.26 9.75 21.48
CA ALA A 202 9.74 10.34 22.71
C ALA A 202 10.36 9.73 23.98
N LYS A 203 10.62 8.42 23.99
CA LYS A 203 11.21 7.73 25.15
C LYS A 203 12.73 7.91 25.23
N ALA A 204 13.41 8.04 24.10
CA ALA A 204 14.86 7.98 23.99
C ALA A 204 15.55 9.36 23.99
N VAL A 205 14.81 10.43 23.69
CA VAL A 205 15.33 11.80 23.60
C VAL A 205 14.60 12.68 24.63
N GLU A 206 15.32 13.03 25.70
CA GLU A 206 14.85 14.01 26.68
C GLU A 206 14.91 15.42 26.08
N GLY A 207 14.09 16.35 26.59
CA GLY A 207 14.02 17.74 26.14
C GLY A 207 13.05 18.01 24.97
N ILE A 208 12.49 16.98 24.31
CA ILE A 208 11.39 17.16 23.35
C ILE A 208 10.06 17.26 24.09
N ASP A 209 9.33 18.35 23.89
CA ASP A 209 8.03 18.56 24.52
C ASP A 209 6.86 18.08 23.65
N ILE A 210 6.97 18.29 22.33
CA ILE A 210 5.92 17.96 21.37
C ILE A 210 6.55 17.27 20.16
N ILE A 211 5.95 16.16 19.73
CA ILE A 211 6.18 15.51 18.45
C ILE A 211 4.93 15.69 17.60
N VAL A 212 5.09 16.32 16.44
CA VAL A 212 4.05 16.44 15.41
C VAL A 212 4.45 15.51 14.28
N GLY A 213 3.80 14.35 14.19
CA GLY A 213 4.19 13.23 13.34
C GLY A 213 3.40 13.09 12.03
N GLY A 214 3.88 12.18 11.18
CA GLY A 214 3.25 11.70 9.93
C GLY A 214 3.67 10.27 9.57
N HIS A 215 3.66 9.92 8.28
CA HIS A 215 4.09 8.66 7.65
C HIS A 215 3.11 7.48 7.82
N SER A 216 2.76 7.17 9.06
CA SER A 216 1.97 5.96 9.39
C SER A 216 0.46 6.10 9.14
N HIS A 217 0.00 7.27 8.70
CA HIS A 217 -1.42 7.60 8.53
C HIS A 217 -2.24 7.38 9.82
N THR A 218 -1.65 7.63 10.99
CA THR A 218 -2.30 7.33 12.27
C THR A 218 -3.29 8.44 12.62
N GLN A 219 -4.55 8.08 12.87
CA GLN A 219 -5.54 8.99 13.43
C GLN A 219 -5.41 9.02 14.96
N LEU A 220 -4.90 10.11 15.51
CA LEU A 220 -4.83 10.34 16.96
C LEU A 220 -5.90 11.35 17.38
N ASP A 221 -7.08 10.88 17.79
CA ASP A 221 -8.19 11.73 18.22
C ASP A 221 -7.83 12.66 19.40
N LYS A 222 -6.86 12.23 20.22
CA LYS A 222 -6.30 12.98 21.34
C LYS A 222 -4.78 12.82 21.38
N PRO A 223 -4.03 13.78 21.98
CA PRO A 223 -2.59 13.66 22.14
C PRO A 223 -2.21 12.44 22.99
N ILE A 224 -1.16 11.75 22.57
CA ILE A 224 -0.56 10.66 23.34
C ILE A 224 0.52 11.25 24.25
N VAL A 225 0.52 10.86 25.53
CA VAL A 225 1.44 11.38 26.54
C VAL A 225 2.49 10.33 26.87
N ILE A 226 3.76 10.68 26.70
CA ILE A 226 4.92 9.86 27.06
C ILE A 226 5.67 10.52 28.21
N ASP A 227 5.53 9.96 29.41
CA ASP A 227 6.11 10.46 30.66
C ASP A 227 7.18 9.52 31.25
N LYS A 228 7.61 8.51 30.48
CA LYS A 228 8.66 7.57 30.87
C LYS A 228 9.71 7.42 29.78
N ASN A 229 10.97 7.34 30.20
CA ASN A 229 12.08 7.06 29.30
C ASN A 229 12.18 5.56 28.95
N THR A 230 13.17 5.19 28.13
CA THR A 230 13.40 3.79 27.72
C THR A 230 13.72 2.84 28.88
N ALA A 231 14.21 3.35 30.02
CA ALA A 231 14.44 2.59 31.25
C ALA A 231 13.19 2.51 32.15
N GLY A 232 12.05 3.07 31.73
CA GLY A 232 10.81 3.11 32.49
C GLY A 232 10.80 4.14 33.63
N GLN A 233 11.80 5.01 33.69
CA GLN A 233 11.90 6.08 34.70
C GLN A 233 11.04 7.27 34.29
N ALA A 234 10.43 7.94 35.26
CA ALA A 234 9.64 9.14 35.02
C ALA A 234 10.51 10.26 34.41
N LYS A 235 9.95 10.98 33.44
CA LYS A 235 10.53 12.16 32.79
C LYS A 235 9.45 13.22 32.56
N ASP A 236 9.85 14.41 32.12
CA ASP A 236 8.89 15.41 31.64
C ASP A 236 8.11 14.86 30.43
N ALA A 237 6.83 15.23 30.37
CA ALA A 237 5.90 14.68 29.38
C ALA A 237 6.23 15.16 27.96
N THR A 238 6.32 14.22 27.02
CA THR A 238 6.30 14.50 25.58
C THR A 238 4.93 14.18 25.02
N LEU A 239 4.33 15.12 24.30
CA LEU A 239 3.05 14.95 23.61
C LEU A 239 3.29 14.49 22.17
N ILE A 240 2.54 13.52 21.68
CA ILE A 240 2.56 13.08 20.27
C ILE A 240 1.19 13.33 19.64
N VAL A 241 1.18 13.94 18.45
CA VAL A 241 -0.02 14.19 17.66
C VAL A 241 0.20 13.84 16.18
N GLN A 242 -0.82 13.30 15.53
CA GLN A 242 -0.92 13.05 14.08
C GLN A 242 -2.35 13.35 13.62
N ALA A 243 -2.53 13.76 12.38
CA ALA A 243 -3.82 14.20 11.82
C ALA A 243 -4.30 13.29 10.67
N TYR A 244 -4.11 11.97 10.82
CA TYR A 244 -4.53 10.97 9.83
C TYR A 244 -3.87 11.19 8.47
N GLN A 245 -4.62 11.52 7.40
CA GLN A 245 -4.12 11.66 6.02
C GLN A 245 -5.06 12.54 5.17
N TYR A 246 -4.63 12.84 3.94
CA TYR A 246 -5.45 13.31 2.80
C TYR A 246 -6.28 14.58 3.01
N ASN A 247 -5.86 15.45 3.93
CA ASN A 247 -6.64 16.62 4.34
C ASN A 247 -8.03 16.27 4.93
N ASP A 248 -8.21 15.07 5.49
CA ASP A 248 -9.45 14.69 6.18
C ASP A 248 -9.61 15.42 7.52
N PHE A 249 -8.49 15.68 8.19
CA PHE A 249 -8.44 16.39 9.46
C PHE A 249 -7.43 17.54 9.46
N LEU A 250 -7.75 18.57 10.23
CA LEU A 250 -6.80 19.58 10.69
C LEU A 250 -6.54 19.32 12.18
N GLY A 251 -5.31 18.94 12.50
CA GLY A 251 -4.91 18.70 13.88
C GLY A 251 -4.75 20.00 14.66
N THR A 252 -5.24 20.03 15.90
CA THR A 252 -5.06 21.13 16.84
C THR A 252 -4.48 20.64 18.15
N LEU A 253 -3.60 21.45 18.73
CA LEU A 253 -2.99 21.18 20.02
C LEU A 253 -2.71 22.53 20.70
N ASP A 254 -3.36 22.75 21.83
CA ASP A 254 -3.03 23.81 22.79
C ASP A 254 -2.17 23.22 23.89
N VAL A 255 -1.08 23.90 24.24
CA VAL A 255 -0.15 23.46 25.29
C VAL A 255 0.17 24.62 26.21
N THR A 256 0.04 24.42 27.51
CA THR A 256 0.52 25.34 28.54
C THR A 256 1.82 24.81 29.10
N PHE A 257 2.84 25.66 29.10
CA PHE A 257 4.16 25.38 29.65
C PHE A 257 4.38 26.13 30.95
N ASN A 258 5.15 25.55 31.88
CA ASN A 258 5.66 26.29 33.03
C ASN A 258 6.94 27.08 32.66
N GLN A 259 7.49 27.84 33.61
CA GLN A 259 8.70 28.67 33.40
C GLN A 259 9.95 27.86 33.02
N LYS A 260 10.01 26.58 33.40
CA LYS A 260 11.11 25.68 33.04
C LYS A 260 10.94 25.05 31.66
N GLY A 261 9.80 25.26 31.00
CA GLY A 261 9.51 24.69 29.69
C GLY A 261 8.75 23.38 29.72
N ALA A 262 8.45 22.82 30.89
CA ALA A 262 7.70 21.55 30.96
C ALA A 262 6.19 21.76 30.73
N VAL A 263 5.58 20.81 30.03
CA VAL A 263 4.13 20.75 29.78
C VAL A 263 3.36 20.55 31.09
N ILE A 264 2.36 21.40 31.34
CA ILE A 264 1.49 21.31 32.53
C ILE A 264 0.01 21.16 32.19
N GLU A 265 -0.40 21.51 30.97
CA GLU A 265 -1.76 21.34 30.46
C GLU A 265 -1.70 21.16 28.94
N HIS A 266 -2.58 20.32 28.39
CA HIS A 266 -2.73 20.19 26.96
C HIS A 266 -4.18 19.89 26.58
N ASN A 267 -4.58 20.40 25.41
CA ASN A 267 -5.86 20.08 24.80
C ASN A 267 -5.66 19.94 23.29
N GLY A 268 -5.80 18.72 22.78
CA GLY A 268 -5.67 18.45 21.35
C GLY A 268 -6.91 17.74 20.81
N ALA A 269 -7.21 18.04 19.55
CA ALA A 269 -8.36 17.51 18.84
C ALA A 269 -8.11 17.50 17.33
N LEU A 270 -8.78 16.60 16.63
CA LEU A 270 -8.86 16.59 15.18
C LEU A 270 -10.13 17.31 14.73
N LEU A 271 -9.96 18.35 13.91
CA LEU A 271 -11.06 19.04 13.27
C LEU A 271 -11.35 18.36 11.94
N LYS A 272 -12.51 17.71 11.81
CA LYS A 272 -12.90 17.04 10.57
C LYS A 272 -13.13 18.09 9.48
N VAL A 273 -12.27 18.11 8.47
CA VAL A 273 -12.26 19.15 7.43
C VAL A 273 -13.56 19.15 6.63
N ALA A 274 -14.16 17.98 6.41
CA ALA A 274 -15.42 17.83 5.67
C ALA A 274 -16.58 18.63 6.28
N ASP A 275 -16.54 18.94 7.58
CA ASP A 275 -17.61 19.65 8.31
C ASP A 275 -17.57 21.18 8.07
N TYR A 276 -16.51 21.70 7.45
CA TYR A 276 -16.36 23.11 7.16
C TYR A 276 -16.95 23.50 5.79
N ALA A 277 -17.36 24.77 5.68
CA ALA A 277 -17.73 25.37 4.41
C ALA A 277 -16.49 25.62 3.54
N GLU A 278 -16.68 25.61 2.22
CA GLU A 278 -15.60 25.88 1.27
C GLU A 278 -15.24 27.37 1.25
N ASP A 279 -13.94 27.67 1.26
CA ASP A 279 -13.46 29.04 1.09
C ASP A 279 -13.55 29.48 -0.37
N ALA A 280 -14.25 30.58 -0.64
CA ALA A 280 -14.51 31.07 -2.00
C ALA A 280 -13.21 31.38 -2.78
N LYS A 281 -12.20 31.95 -2.13
CA LYS A 281 -10.91 32.22 -2.78
C LYS A 281 -10.16 30.93 -3.09
N ALA A 282 -10.19 29.96 -2.19
CA ALA A 282 -9.58 28.66 -2.43
C ALA A 282 -10.26 27.91 -3.58
N LEU A 283 -11.59 27.97 -3.70
CA LEU A 283 -12.31 27.40 -4.84
C LEU A 283 -11.89 28.05 -6.16
N GLU A 284 -11.82 29.38 -6.21
CA GLU A 284 -11.36 30.10 -7.39
C GLU A 284 -9.93 29.70 -7.79
N MET A 285 -9.04 29.52 -6.80
CA MET A 285 -7.68 29.05 -7.02
C MET A 285 -7.62 27.57 -7.46
N LEU A 286 -8.54 26.72 -7.01
CA LEU A 286 -8.57 25.29 -7.32
C LEU A 286 -9.07 25.02 -8.73
N GLU A 287 -10.00 25.83 -9.22
CA GLU A 287 -10.68 25.66 -10.50
C GLU A 287 -9.73 25.41 -11.71
N PRO A 288 -8.66 26.19 -11.94
CA PRO A 288 -7.75 25.92 -13.06
C PRO A 288 -7.02 24.58 -12.91
N TYR A 289 -6.61 24.20 -11.69
CA TYR A 289 -5.97 22.91 -11.44
C TYR A 289 -6.95 21.76 -11.66
N LYS A 290 -8.18 21.92 -11.16
CA LYS A 290 -9.26 20.95 -11.32
C LYS A 290 -9.60 20.74 -12.79
N LYS A 291 -9.64 21.79 -13.62
CA LYS A 291 -9.92 21.65 -15.07
C LYS A 291 -8.93 20.77 -15.81
N GLU A 292 -7.63 20.95 -15.58
CA GLU A 292 -6.63 20.11 -16.25
C GLU A 292 -6.65 18.68 -15.71
N VAL A 293 -6.86 18.50 -14.39
CA VAL A 293 -7.03 17.17 -13.80
C VAL A 293 -8.28 16.48 -14.34
N ASP A 294 -9.42 17.15 -14.39
CA ASP A 294 -10.67 16.61 -14.95
C ASP A 294 -10.52 16.23 -16.42
N LYS A 295 -9.79 17.02 -17.20
CA LYS A 295 -9.53 16.73 -18.62
C LYS A 295 -8.74 15.42 -18.77
N VAL A 296 -7.71 15.22 -17.97
CA VAL A 296 -6.92 13.97 -17.98
C VAL A 296 -7.75 12.82 -17.42
N SER A 297 -8.37 13.03 -16.26
CA SER A 297 -9.18 12.04 -15.56
C SER A 297 -10.32 11.50 -16.41
N ASN A 298 -11.04 12.35 -17.13
CA ASN A 298 -12.20 11.96 -17.95
C ASN A 298 -11.83 11.44 -19.34
N THR A 299 -10.54 11.35 -19.68
CA THR A 299 -10.12 10.77 -20.95
C THR A 299 -10.40 9.27 -20.91
N GLU A 300 -11.28 8.78 -21.79
CA GLU A 300 -11.49 7.35 -21.98
C GLU A 300 -10.22 6.70 -22.53
N THR A 301 -9.85 5.55 -21.97
CA THR A 301 -8.74 4.73 -22.46
C THR A 301 -9.05 4.09 -23.81
N GLY A 302 -10.33 3.97 -24.16
CA GLY A 302 -10.86 3.23 -25.30
C GLY A 302 -11.25 1.78 -24.98
N ALA A 303 -11.16 1.38 -23.71
CA ALA A 303 -11.55 0.06 -23.22
C ALA A 303 -12.92 0.07 -22.53
N ILE A 304 -13.64 -1.05 -22.59
CA ILE A 304 -14.89 -1.29 -21.87
C ILE A 304 -14.76 -2.59 -21.07
N VAL A 305 -14.96 -2.54 -19.76
CA VAL A 305 -15.03 -3.75 -18.93
C VAL A 305 -16.48 -4.12 -18.62
N GLU A 306 -16.83 -5.40 -18.80
CA GLU A 306 -18.22 -5.88 -18.66
C GLU A 306 -18.63 -6.18 -17.21
N VAL A 307 -17.73 -5.95 -16.25
CA VAL A 307 -17.84 -6.31 -14.83
C VAL A 307 -17.00 -5.33 -14.01
N THR A 308 -17.49 -4.95 -12.83
CA THR A 308 -16.71 -4.14 -11.88
C THR A 308 -15.46 -4.89 -11.45
N LEU A 309 -14.30 -4.24 -11.57
CA LEU A 309 -13.03 -4.75 -11.04
C LEU A 309 -12.89 -4.27 -9.60
N GLU A 310 -13.38 -5.05 -8.66
CA GLU A 310 -13.40 -4.67 -7.25
C GLU A 310 -12.00 -4.57 -6.61
N ASN A 311 -11.88 -3.74 -5.57
CA ASN A 311 -10.71 -3.66 -4.70
C ASN A 311 -11.09 -3.97 -3.23
N PRO A 312 -11.40 -5.23 -2.90
CA PRO A 312 -11.98 -5.58 -1.61
C PRO A 312 -10.95 -5.46 -0.47
N ARG A 313 -11.44 -5.14 0.73
CA ARG A 313 -10.70 -5.12 2.00
C ARG A 313 -11.51 -5.84 3.08
N THR A 314 -10.84 -6.44 4.05
CA THR A 314 -11.52 -7.20 5.12
C THR A 314 -12.37 -6.33 6.04
N GLY A 315 -12.00 -5.06 6.22
CA GLY A 315 -12.66 -4.17 7.17
C GLY A 315 -12.61 -4.70 8.62
N GLY A 316 -11.57 -5.46 8.95
CA GLY A 316 -11.41 -6.14 10.25
C GLY A 316 -12.01 -7.56 10.31
N ASP A 317 -12.78 -7.97 9.31
CA ASP A 317 -13.33 -9.33 9.20
C ASP A 317 -12.50 -10.19 8.23
N ASN A 318 -11.55 -10.95 8.77
CA ASN A 318 -10.64 -11.77 7.98
C ASN A 318 -11.29 -12.99 7.30
N SER A 319 -12.61 -13.18 7.40
CA SER A 319 -13.34 -14.14 6.56
C SER A 319 -13.66 -13.60 5.16
N LYS A 320 -13.69 -12.26 4.99
CA LYS A 320 -14.03 -11.61 3.71
C LYS A 320 -12.87 -11.61 2.72
N PRO A 321 -13.14 -11.56 1.39
CA PRO A 321 -12.12 -11.39 0.38
C PRO A 321 -11.31 -10.11 0.58
N SER A 322 -10.05 -10.11 0.16
CA SER A 322 -9.24 -8.90 0.10
C SER A 322 -8.20 -8.97 -1.01
N VAL A 323 -7.96 -7.84 -1.68
CA VAL A 323 -6.84 -7.66 -2.62
C VAL A 323 -5.47 -7.98 -1.99
N ARG A 324 -5.41 -7.97 -0.65
CA ARG A 324 -4.21 -8.19 0.16
C ARG A 324 -4.07 -9.64 0.67
N LYS A 325 -4.89 -10.57 0.19
CA LYS A 325 -4.77 -12.01 0.56
C LYS A 325 -5.43 -13.00 -0.42
N ASN A 326 -6.19 -12.53 -1.39
CA ASN A 326 -6.89 -13.35 -2.39
C ASN A 326 -6.52 -12.89 -3.81
N GLU A 327 -6.56 -13.82 -4.77
CA GLU A 327 -6.60 -13.46 -6.19
C GLU A 327 -7.81 -12.56 -6.46
N THR A 328 -7.64 -11.57 -7.33
CA THR A 328 -8.71 -10.64 -7.73
C THR A 328 -8.70 -10.42 -9.23
N LEU A 329 -9.86 -10.10 -9.81
CA LEU A 329 -9.98 -9.75 -11.24
C LEU A 329 -9.03 -8.59 -11.60
N LEU A 330 -8.99 -7.55 -10.77
CA LEU A 330 -8.15 -6.38 -10.98
C LEU A 330 -6.65 -6.72 -10.93
N GLY A 331 -6.24 -7.51 -9.94
CA GLY A 331 -4.85 -7.99 -9.83
C GLY A 331 -4.42 -8.81 -11.06
N ASN A 332 -5.32 -9.64 -11.61
CA ASN A 332 -5.07 -10.39 -12.84
C ASN A 332 -4.86 -9.46 -14.04
N VAL A 333 -5.77 -8.50 -14.27
CA VAL A 333 -5.67 -7.53 -15.37
C VAL A 333 -4.37 -6.71 -15.29
N ILE A 334 -4.00 -6.25 -14.09
CA ILE A 334 -2.77 -5.47 -13.89
C ILE A 334 -1.54 -6.32 -14.24
N THR A 335 -1.44 -7.52 -13.68
CA THR A 335 -0.28 -8.39 -13.90
C THR A 335 -0.20 -8.91 -15.33
N ASP A 336 -1.33 -9.10 -16.02
CA ASP A 336 -1.37 -9.42 -17.45
C ASP A 336 -0.77 -8.29 -18.29
N GLY A 337 -1.11 -7.04 -17.99
CA GLY A 337 -0.52 -5.87 -18.63
C GLY A 337 0.99 -5.74 -18.36
N MET A 338 1.41 -5.97 -17.11
CA MET A 338 2.83 -5.99 -16.74
C MET A 338 3.60 -7.07 -17.51
N LEU A 339 3.08 -8.30 -17.57
CA LEU A 339 3.72 -9.40 -18.28
C LEU A 339 3.79 -9.14 -19.78
N ALA A 340 2.69 -8.67 -20.38
CA ALA A 340 2.62 -8.36 -21.80
C ALA A 340 3.63 -7.27 -22.19
N LYS A 341 3.73 -6.19 -21.40
CA LYS A 341 4.68 -5.10 -21.66
C LYS A 341 6.12 -5.53 -21.42
N ALA A 342 6.42 -6.22 -20.32
CA ALA A 342 7.77 -6.70 -20.02
C ALA A 342 8.30 -7.61 -21.14
N ARG A 343 7.46 -8.47 -21.72
CA ARG A 343 7.81 -9.35 -22.85
C ARG A 343 8.15 -8.63 -24.14
N GLN A 344 7.76 -7.36 -24.31
CA GLN A 344 8.21 -6.54 -25.44
C GLN A 344 9.69 -6.16 -25.32
N TYR A 345 10.24 -6.14 -24.10
CA TYR A 345 11.63 -5.79 -23.81
C TYR A 345 12.50 -7.03 -23.57
N ASN A 346 11.95 -8.04 -22.89
CA ASN A 346 12.59 -9.32 -22.69
C ASN A 346 11.56 -10.46 -22.78
N ASN A 347 11.60 -11.21 -23.87
CA ASN A 347 10.66 -12.32 -24.11
C ASN A 347 10.87 -13.53 -23.17
N GLU A 348 11.97 -13.58 -22.41
CA GLU A 348 12.25 -14.60 -21.40
C GLU A 348 11.51 -14.36 -20.08
N VAL A 349 10.78 -13.24 -19.94
CA VAL A 349 9.98 -12.95 -18.74
C VAL A 349 8.85 -13.98 -18.62
N ILE A 350 8.92 -14.82 -17.59
CA ILE A 350 7.97 -15.93 -17.40
C ILE A 350 6.70 -15.53 -16.66
N MET A 351 6.80 -14.57 -15.73
CA MET A 351 5.69 -14.10 -14.91
C MET A 351 5.83 -12.63 -14.53
N ALA A 352 4.72 -12.02 -14.14
CA ALA A 352 4.69 -10.66 -13.58
C ALA A 352 4.00 -10.67 -12.21
N LEU A 353 4.45 -9.80 -11.31
CA LEU A 353 4.05 -9.75 -9.91
C LEU A 353 3.60 -8.33 -9.54
N GLN A 354 2.50 -8.21 -8.80
CA GLN A 354 2.03 -6.92 -8.27
C GLN A 354 1.61 -7.09 -6.80
N ASN A 355 2.21 -6.32 -5.90
CA ASN A 355 1.80 -6.30 -4.50
C ASN A 355 0.40 -5.66 -4.35
N GLY A 356 -0.48 -6.28 -3.56
CA GLY A 356 -1.86 -5.85 -3.33
C GLY A 356 -1.95 -4.49 -2.62
N GLY A 357 -0.91 -4.11 -1.86
CA GLY A 357 -0.75 -2.80 -1.27
C GLY A 357 -0.67 -1.68 -2.30
N GLY A 358 -0.16 -1.98 -3.50
CA GLY A 358 -0.10 -1.07 -4.64
C GLY A 358 -1.42 -0.85 -5.37
N ILE A 359 -2.45 -1.69 -5.15
CA ILE A 359 -3.76 -1.58 -5.80
C ILE A 359 -4.73 -0.82 -4.87
N ARG A 360 -5.15 0.38 -5.30
CA ARG A 360 -5.74 1.38 -4.38
C ARG A 360 -7.23 1.64 -4.57
N ALA A 361 -7.78 1.41 -5.75
CA ALA A 361 -9.18 1.66 -6.07
C ALA A 361 -9.77 0.56 -6.98
N PRO A 362 -11.09 0.40 -7.02
CA PRO A 362 -11.76 -0.40 -8.04
C PRO A 362 -11.80 0.31 -9.41
N ILE A 363 -12.21 -0.42 -10.46
CA ILE A 363 -12.64 0.14 -11.75
C ILE A 363 -14.10 -0.25 -11.96
N ASP A 364 -14.95 0.72 -12.30
CA ASP A 364 -16.38 0.47 -12.48
C ASP A 364 -16.65 -0.28 -13.79
N GLN A 365 -17.77 -1.02 -13.83
CA GLN A 365 -18.25 -1.61 -15.07
C GLN A 365 -18.54 -0.50 -16.10
N GLY A 366 -18.03 -0.65 -17.32
CA GLY A 366 -18.25 0.28 -18.41
C GLY A 366 -16.95 0.78 -19.05
N ALA A 367 -17.02 1.97 -19.65
CA ALA A 367 -15.86 2.60 -20.27
C ALA A 367 -14.84 2.99 -19.21
N ILE A 368 -13.59 2.54 -19.39
CA ILE A 368 -12.50 2.80 -18.43
C ILE A 368 -11.87 4.15 -18.76
N THR A 369 -11.77 5.00 -17.75
CA THR A 369 -11.10 6.30 -17.84
C THR A 369 -9.66 6.26 -17.32
N VAL A 370 -8.84 7.21 -17.76
CA VAL A 370 -7.47 7.39 -17.23
C VAL A 370 -7.50 7.70 -15.73
N GLY A 371 -8.51 8.45 -15.26
CA GLY A 371 -8.69 8.75 -13.84
C GLY A 371 -8.88 7.51 -12.99
N GLU A 372 -9.70 6.55 -13.44
CA GLU A 372 -9.86 5.26 -12.75
C GLU A 372 -8.54 4.48 -12.70
N VAL A 373 -7.81 4.40 -13.82
CA VAL A 373 -6.51 3.70 -13.89
C VAL A 373 -5.49 4.31 -12.92
N ILE A 374 -5.43 5.64 -12.81
CA ILE A 374 -4.52 6.31 -11.88
C ILE A 374 -4.97 6.14 -10.43
N ASN A 375 -6.27 6.17 -10.15
CA ASN A 375 -6.77 5.86 -8.82
C ASN A 375 -6.43 4.43 -8.39
N VAL A 376 -6.32 3.48 -9.33
CA VAL A 376 -5.89 2.11 -9.06
C VAL A 376 -4.40 2.05 -8.73
N LEU A 377 -3.54 2.73 -9.49
CA LEU A 377 -2.07 2.74 -9.35
C LEU A 377 -1.52 4.19 -9.18
N PRO A 378 -1.71 4.83 -8.00
CA PRO A 378 -1.49 6.26 -7.84
C PRO A 378 -0.04 6.64 -7.48
N PHE A 379 0.84 5.66 -7.30
CA PHE A 379 2.20 5.90 -6.81
C PHE A 379 3.21 6.22 -7.93
N GLY A 380 2.81 6.05 -9.20
CA GLY A 380 3.69 6.28 -10.33
C GLY A 380 4.92 5.38 -10.30
N ASN A 381 4.76 4.12 -9.90
CA ASN A 381 5.87 3.16 -9.96
C ASN A 381 6.23 2.89 -11.42
N THR A 382 7.44 2.37 -11.61
CA THR A 382 7.90 1.91 -12.92
C THR A 382 7.90 0.39 -13.01
N LEU A 383 7.77 -0.15 -14.22
CA LEU A 383 7.91 -1.57 -14.50
C LEU A 383 9.40 -1.97 -14.48
N ALA A 384 9.76 -2.94 -13.64
CA ALA A 384 11.09 -3.50 -13.55
C ALA A 384 11.11 -4.97 -13.95
N ILE A 385 12.22 -5.42 -14.54
CA ILE A 385 12.51 -6.83 -14.83
C ILE A 385 13.65 -7.28 -13.91
N MET A 386 13.54 -8.47 -13.33
CA MET A 386 14.59 -9.03 -12.48
C MET A 386 14.83 -10.51 -12.70
N THR A 387 16.07 -10.93 -12.47
CA THR A 387 16.46 -12.34 -12.51
C THR A 387 16.57 -12.89 -11.10
N LEU A 388 15.83 -13.96 -10.80
CA LEU A 388 15.78 -14.62 -9.48
C LEU A 388 15.97 -16.13 -9.62
N SER A 389 16.63 -16.75 -8.66
CA SER A 389 16.63 -18.22 -8.55
C SER A 389 15.23 -18.74 -8.15
N GLY A 390 14.90 -19.98 -8.50
CA GLY A 390 13.65 -20.61 -8.07
C GLY A 390 13.48 -20.61 -6.55
N LYS A 391 14.60 -20.75 -5.81
CA LYS A 391 14.62 -20.63 -4.35
C LYS A 391 14.25 -19.22 -3.86
N GLU A 392 14.79 -18.18 -4.49
CA GLU A 392 14.43 -16.79 -4.17
C GLU A 392 12.96 -16.50 -4.49
N LEU A 393 12.43 -17.04 -5.59
CA LEU A 393 11.00 -16.95 -5.91
C LEU A 393 10.12 -17.63 -4.85
N LYS A 394 10.47 -18.84 -4.41
CA LYS A 394 9.76 -19.51 -3.30
C LYS A 394 9.77 -18.64 -2.04
N GLN A 395 10.93 -18.09 -1.67
CA GLN A 395 11.06 -17.19 -0.53
C GLN A 395 10.22 -15.91 -0.66
N ALA A 396 10.14 -15.32 -1.86
CA ALA A 396 9.26 -14.18 -2.10
C ALA A 396 7.78 -14.56 -1.86
N PHE A 397 7.33 -15.69 -2.39
CA PHE A 397 5.94 -16.11 -2.16
C PHE A 397 5.68 -16.53 -0.70
N GLU A 398 6.67 -17.04 0.05
CA GLU A 398 6.55 -17.23 1.50
C GLU A 398 6.30 -15.90 2.25
N ILE A 399 6.96 -14.81 1.82
CA ILE A 399 6.71 -13.47 2.35
C ILE A 399 5.28 -13.02 1.99
N SER A 400 4.89 -13.19 0.73
CA SER A 400 3.55 -12.85 0.20
C SER A 400 2.43 -13.44 1.06
N VAL A 401 2.48 -14.75 1.35
CA VAL A 401 1.45 -15.47 2.10
C VAL A 401 1.73 -15.52 3.61
N GLY A 402 2.78 -14.87 4.10
CA GLY A 402 3.28 -15.02 5.46
C GLY A 402 2.30 -14.55 6.55
N GLN A 403 1.45 -13.56 6.25
CA GLN A 403 0.45 -13.05 7.20
C GLN A 403 -0.93 -13.72 7.07
N TYR A 404 -1.15 -14.56 6.04
CA TYR A 404 -2.45 -15.20 5.80
C TYR A 404 -2.97 -15.93 7.06
N PRO A 405 -4.25 -15.80 7.44
CA PRO A 405 -5.36 -15.16 6.71
C PRO A 405 -5.53 -13.64 6.93
N LEU A 406 -4.60 -12.99 7.62
CA LEU A 406 -4.58 -11.52 7.74
C LEU A 406 -4.19 -10.88 6.41
N GLU A 407 -4.59 -9.62 6.23
CA GLU A 407 -4.20 -8.84 5.06
C GLU A 407 -2.69 -8.55 5.08
N ASN A 408 -2.03 -8.76 3.94
CA ASN A 408 -0.64 -8.36 3.72
C ASN A 408 -0.58 -7.36 2.55
N GLY A 409 -0.06 -6.15 2.78
CA GLY A 409 0.23 -5.21 1.69
C GLY A 409 1.13 -5.84 0.62
N GLY A 410 2.07 -6.68 1.05
CA GLY A 410 2.97 -7.42 0.18
C GLY A 410 2.35 -8.60 -0.56
N PHE A 411 1.06 -8.95 -0.40
CA PHE A 411 0.48 -10.09 -1.12
C PHE A 411 0.60 -9.93 -2.65
N LEU A 412 1.24 -10.87 -3.33
CA LEU A 412 1.53 -10.80 -4.77
C LEU A 412 0.41 -11.39 -5.60
N HIS A 413 -0.23 -10.54 -6.40
CA HIS A 413 -0.95 -10.96 -7.60
C HIS A 413 0.04 -11.43 -8.66
N VAL A 414 -0.39 -12.31 -9.56
CA VAL A 414 0.50 -12.94 -10.53
C VAL A 414 -0.14 -13.11 -11.91
N SER A 415 0.66 -12.99 -12.96
CA SER A 415 0.35 -13.45 -14.32
C SER A 415 1.45 -14.38 -14.82
N GLY A 416 1.10 -15.33 -15.68
CA GLY A 416 2.04 -16.30 -16.27
C GLY A 416 2.41 -17.49 -15.39
N ALA A 417 1.95 -17.52 -14.14
CA ALA A 417 2.21 -18.59 -13.18
C ALA A 417 0.98 -18.98 -12.35
N LYS A 418 1.05 -20.16 -11.73
CA LYS A 418 0.13 -20.67 -10.71
C LYS A 418 0.88 -20.94 -9.42
N ILE A 419 0.32 -20.46 -8.31
CA ILE A 419 0.88 -20.52 -6.96
C ILE A 419 -0.07 -21.33 -6.09
N GLU A 420 0.41 -22.46 -5.57
CA GLU A 420 -0.30 -23.28 -4.62
C GLU A 420 0.40 -23.15 -3.27
N PHE A 421 -0.33 -22.74 -2.24
CA PHE A 421 0.17 -22.63 -0.87
C PHE A 421 -0.76 -23.32 0.11
N ASP A 422 -0.27 -23.72 1.26
CA ASP A 422 -1.02 -24.40 2.32
C ASP A 422 -0.99 -23.53 3.58
N SER A 423 -2.11 -22.86 3.86
CA SER A 423 -2.20 -21.93 5.00
C SER A 423 -2.13 -22.62 6.37
N SER A 424 -2.35 -23.93 6.44
CA SER A 424 -2.26 -24.71 7.69
C SER A 424 -0.81 -24.92 8.14
N LYS A 425 0.16 -24.76 7.22
CA LYS A 425 1.59 -24.87 7.53
C LYS A 425 2.14 -23.62 8.22
N ALA A 426 3.23 -23.85 8.95
CA ALA A 426 3.97 -22.79 9.62
C ALA A 426 4.46 -21.72 8.62
N VAL A 427 4.48 -20.46 9.06
CA VAL A 427 5.00 -19.33 8.27
C VAL A 427 6.42 -19.64 7.78
N GLY A 428 6.70 -19.42 6.49
CA GLY A 428 7.96 -19.76 5.84
C GLY A 428 8.03 -21.19 5.30
N GLN A 429 6.95 -21.97 5.41
CA GLN A 429 6.82 -23.33 4.85
C GLN A 429 5.46 -23.53 4.15
N ARG A 430 4.81 -22.44 3.72
CA ARG A 430 3.46 -22.47 3.16
C ARG A 430 3.43 -22.76 1.67
N ILE A 431 4.46 -22.39 0.91
CA ILE A 431 4.48 -22.60 -0.53
C ILE A 431 4.62 -24.09 -0.85
N VAL A 432 3.61 -24.64 -1.50
CA VAL A 432 3.57 -26.04 -1.94
C VAL A 432 4.17 -26.14 -3.34
N LYS A 433 3.74 -25.27 -4.25
CA LYS A 433 4.13 -25.35 -5.65
C LYS A 433 4.05 -23.99 -6.35
N ILE A 434 5.03 -23.73 -7.22
CA ILE A 434 5.01 -22.61 -8.14
C ILE A 434 5.26 -23.17 -9.54
N SER A 435 4.33 -22.94 -10.45
CA SER A 435 4.44 -23.39 -11.83
C SER A 435 4.21 -22.26 -12.82
N TYR A 436 4.87 -22.31 -13.98
CA TYR A 436 4.74 -21.30 -15.03
C TYR A 436 4.57 -21.99 -16.39
N LYS A 437 4.07 -21.25 -17.39
CA LYS A 437 3.95 -21.77 -18.76
C LYS A 437 5.32 -21.78 -19.45
N ASP A 438 5.77 -22.94 -19.89
CA ASP A 438 6.96 -23.09 -20.74
C ASP A 438 6.72 -22.53 -22.16
N ASP A 439 7.75 -22.62 -23.01
CA ASP A 439 7.72 -22.20 -24.42
C ASP A 439 6.66 -22.92 -25.26
N LYS A 440 6.16 -24.06 -24.78
CA LYS A 440 5.09 -24.87 -25.42
C LYS A 440 3.72 -24.61 -24.78
N GLY A 441 3.64 -23.68 -23.83
CA GLY A 441 2.40 -23.32 -23.13
C GLY A 441 1.98 -24.32 -22.05
N LYS A 442 2.84 -25.28 -21.67
CA LYS A 442 2.56 -26.25 -20.61
C LYS A 442 3.03 -25.71 -19.26
N PHE A 443 2.22 -25.92 -18.22
CA PHE A 443 2.66 -25.62 -16.86
C PHE A 443 3.77 -26.57 -16.41
N VAL A 444 4.91 -26.00 -16.02
CA VAL A 444 6.07 -26.69 -15.46
C VAL A 444 6.46 -26.05 -14.13
N GLU A 445 6.99 -26.84 -13.20
CA GLU A 445 7.37 -26.35 -11.87
C GLU A 445 8.74 -25.68 -11.89
N ILE A 446 8.89 -24.58 -11.15
CA ILE A 446 10.18 -23.94 -10.97
C ILE A 446 11.16 -24.86 -10.22
N GLN A 447 12.44 -24.74 -10.53
CA GLN A 447 13.51 -25.51 -9.90
C GLN A 447 14.40 -24.56 -9.08
N ASP A 448 14.78 -24.97 -7.87
CA ASP A 448 15.41 -24.09 -6.88
C ASP A 448 16.66 -23.37 -7.40
N ASP A 449 17.52 -24.09 -8.12
CA ASP A 449 18.82 -23.60 -8.60
C ASP A 449 18.77 -23.03 -10.03
N VAL A 450 17.58 -22.93 -10.63
CA VAL A 450 17.39 -22.33 -11.96
C VAL A 450 17.03 -20.85 -11.80
N ASN A 451 17.64 -20.01 -12.63
CA ASN A 451 17.32 -18.58 -12.70
C ASN A 451 16.15 -18.34 -13.65
N TYR A 452 15.24 -17.46 -13.22
CA TYR A 452 14.05 -17.06 -13.93
C TYR A 452 13.97 -15.54 -14.01
N THR A 453 13.55 -15.05 -15.16
CA THR A 453 13.30 -13.63 -15.38
C THR A 453 11.83 -13.34 -15.12
N ILE A 454 11.55 -12.38 -14.24
CA ILE A 454 10.18 -11.96 -13.87
C ILE A 454 10.05 -10.44 -13.97
N ALA A 455 8.81 -9.95 -14.03
CA ALA A 455 8.51 -8.52 -13.97
C ALA A 455 7.79 -8.15 -12.67
N THR A 456 8.02 -6.95 -12.15
CA THR A 456 7.33 -6.40 -10.98
C THR A 456 7.38 -4.87 -11.01
N ASN A 457 6.67 -4.18 -10.13
CA ASN A 457 6.84 -2.73 -9.95
C ASN A 457 8.16 -2.41 -9.20
N ALA A 458 8.73 -1.24 -9.46
CA ALA A 458 10.05 -0.84 -8.95
C ALA A 458 10.10 -0.74 -7.41
N PHE A 459 9.02 -0.32 -6.74
CA PHE A 459 8.94 -0.34 -5.28
C PHE A 459 9.19 -1.75 -4.72
N THR A 460 8.44 -2.74 -5.21
CA THR A 460 8.60 -4.13 -4.79
C THR A 460 9.97 -4.66 -5.22
N ALA A 461 10.45 -4.27 -6.42
CA ALA A 461 11.75 -4.70 -6.94
C ALA A 461 12.93 -4.29 -6.05
N LYS A 462 12.85 -3.10 -5.43
CA LYS A 462 13.84 -2.56 -4.50
C LYS A 462 13.72 -3.14 -3.07
N GLY A 463 12.69 -3.94 -2.82
CA GLY A 463 12.46 -4.59 -1.53
C GLY A 463 11.36 -4.01 -0.66
N GLY A 464 10.54 -3.10 -1.21
CA GLY A 464 9.32 -2.63 -0.54
C GLY A 464 8.44 -3.78 -0.07
N ASP A 465 7.57 -3.56 0.91
CA ASP A 465 6.75 -4.59 1.58
C ASP A 465 7.56 -5.76 2.19
N GLY A 466 8.85 -5.55 2.47
CA GLY A 466 9.70 -6.55 3.13
C GLY A 466 10.27 -7.63 2.20
N TYR A 467 10.23 -7.43 0.88
CA TYR A 467 10.79 -8.36 -0.12
C TYR A 467 12.33 -8.37 -0.13
N ILE A 468 12.94 -8.89 0.95
CA ILE A 468 14.39 -8.92 1.16
C ILE A 468 15.16 -9.64 0.03
N VAL A 469 14.54 -10.65 -0.60
CA VAL A 469 15.15 -11.37 -1.74
C VAL A 469 15.19 -10.52 -3.00
N PHE A 470 14.21 -9.64 -3.20
CA PHE A 470 14.19 -8.70 -4.31
C PHE A 470 15.18 -7.56 -4.06
N LYS A 471 15.24 -7.02 -2.83
CA LYS A 471 16.27 -6.06 -2.42
C LYS A 471 17.68 -6.58 -2.71
N LYS A 472 17.96 -7.83 -2.29
CA LYS A 472 19.25 -8.48 -2.56
C LYS A 472 19.53 -8.56 -4.07
N ALA A 473 18.55 -8.98 -4.88
CA ALA A 473 18.71 -9.02 -6.34
C ALA A 473 18.98 -7.64 -6.94
N TYR A 474 18.32 -6.60 -6.43
CA TYR A 474 18.54 -5.21 -6.83
C TYR A 474 19.97 -4.73 -6.50
N GLU A 475 20.43 -4.95 -5.27
CA GLU A 475 21.78 -4.60 -4.81
C GLU A 475 22.88 -5.35 -5.58
N GLU A 476 22.61 -6.57 -6.02
CA GLU A 476 23.51 -7.38 -6.86
C GLU A 476 23.46 -7.00 -8.35
N GLY A 477 22.65 -6.00 -8.74
CA GLY A 477 22.55 -5.53 -10.12
C GLY A 477 21.75 -6.47 -11.04
N ARG A 478 20.91 -7.35 -10.48
CA ARG A 478 20.07 -8.30 -11.23
C ARG A 478 18.71 -7.74 -11.61
N VAL A 479 18.51 -6.43 -11.44
CA VAL A 479 17.24 -5.72 -11.70
C VAL A 479 17.49 -4.62 -12.72
N THR A 480 16.60 -4.55 -13.72
CA THR A 480 16.55 -3.47 -14.69
C THR A 480 15.20 -2.77 -14.57
N ASP A 481 15.22 -1.53 -14.12
CA ASP A 481 14.06 -0.64 -14.19
C ASP A 481 13.90 -0.16 -15.64
N LEU A 482 12.72 -0.39 -16.24
CA LEU A 482 12.44 0.02 -17.61
C LEU A 482 12.01 1.49 -17.71
N GLY A 483 11.75 2.16 -16.58
CA GLY A 483 11.27 3.54 -16.53
C GLY A 483 9.83 3.72 -17.03
N LEU A 484 9.09 2.63 -17.25
CA LEU A 484 7.74 2.64 -17.80
C LEU A 484 6.72 2.79 -16.68
N SER A 485 5.93 3.87 -16.69
CA SER A 485 4.91 4.14 -15.69
C SER A 485 3.87 3.01 -15.60
N ASP A 486 3.53 2.61 -14.39
CA ASP A 486 2.59 1.55 -14.06
C ASP A 486 1.17 1.83 -14.56
N TRP A 487 0.65 3.03 -14.33
CA TRP A 487 -0.69 3.44 -14.79
C TRP A 487 -0.75 3.63 -16.31
N GLU A 488 0.32 4.08 -16.96
CA GLU A 488 0.39 4.15 -18.43
C GLU A 488 0.40 2.73 -19.02
N ASN A 489 1.14 1.83 -18.40
CA ASN A 489 1.17 0.44 -18.80
C ASN A 489 -0.21 -0.25 -18.66
N LEU A 490 -0.90 -0.01 -17.53
CA LEU A 490 -2.27 -0.50 -17.36
C LEU A 490 -3.21 0.11 -18.40
N THR A 491 -3.11 1.42 -18.64
CA THR A 491 -3.90 2.14 -19.66
C THR A 491 -3.72 1.53 -21.05
N ASP A 492 -2.47 1.31 -21.47
CA ASP A 492 -2.15 0.66 -22.75
C ASP A 492 -2.69 -0.77 -22.82
N HIS A 493 -2.57 -1.52 -21.71
CA HIS A 493 -3.05 -2.89 -21.66
C HIS A 493 -4.56 -2.97 -21.80
N VAL A 494 -5.32 -2.26 -20.98
CA VAL A 494 -6.80 -2.29 -21.07
C VAL A 494 -7.27 -1.81 -22.44
N LYS A 495 -6.64 -0.75 -22.98
CA LYS A 495 -6.92 -0.28 -24.35
C LYS A 495 -6.69 -1.37 -25.40
N SER A 496 -5.67 -2.19 -25.24
CA SER A 496 -5.39 -3.31 -26.16
C SER A 496 -6.45 -4.43 -26.09
N LEU A 497 -7.19 -4.54 -24.98
CA LEU A 497 -8.25 -5.53 -24.80
C LEU A 497 -9.58 -5.10 -25.46
N GLY A 498 -9.81 -3.80 -25.66
CA GLY A 498 -11.07 -3.28 -26.18
C GLY A 498 -12.22 -3.53 -25.19
N THR A 499 -13.23 -4.31 -25.59
CA THR A 499 -14.29 -4.78 -24.68
C THR A 499 -13.91 -6.13 -24.09
N PHE A 500 -13.87 -6.25 -22.76
CA PHE A 500 -13.41 -7.47 -22.09
C PHE A 500 -14.14 -7.78 -20.77
N LYS A 501 -14.08 -9.05 -20.38
CA LYS A 501 -14.61 -9.58 -19.12
C LYS A 501 -13.57 -10.53 -18.50
N PRO A 502 -12.80 -10.09 -17.48
CA PRO A 502 -11.84 -10.96 -16.83
C PRO A 502 -12.53 -11.98 -15.93
N GLU A 503 -11.83 -13.07 -15.64
CA GLU A 503 -12.28 -14.15 -14.75
C GLU A 503 -11.22 -14.45 -13.68
N ILE A 504 -11.64 -15.08 -12.59
CA ILE A 504 -10.72 -15.68 -11.62
C ILE A 504 -10.26 -17.02 -12.19
N GLU A 505 -8.95 -17.23 -12.28
CA GLU A 505 -8.38 -18.36 -13.02
C GLU A 505 -7.70 -19.40 -12.11
N GLY A 506 -7.72 -19.16 -10.80
CA GLY A 506 -7.01 -20.00 -9.83
C GLY A 506 -5.49 -19.87 -10.00
N ARG A 507 -5.01 -18.64 -10.23
CA ARG A 507 -3.59 -18.29 -10.25
C ARG A 507 -2.96 -18.39 -8.87
N ILE A 508 -3.73 -18.16 -7.80
CA ILE A 508 -3.26 -18.25 -6.41
C ILE A 508 -4.27 -19.06 -5.58
N LEU A 509 -3.85 -20.22 -5.09
CA LEU A 509 -4.73 -21.19 -4.44
C LEU A 509 -4.19 -21.60 -3.06
N ASP A 510 -5.04 -21.49 -2.03
CA ASP A 510 -4.78 -22.07 -0.72
C ASP A 510 -5.30 -23.51 -0.68
N VAL A 511 -4.42 -24.51 -0.80
CA VAL A 511 -4.80 -25.93 -0.83
C VAL A 511 -5.35 -26.43 0.49
N ALA A 512 -5.12 -25.73 1.61
CA ALA A 512 -5.68 -26.10 2.92
C ALA A 512 -7.17 -25.73 3.03
N ASN A 513 -7.57 -24.65 2.37
CA ASN A 513 -8.96 -24.16 2.30
C ASN A 513 -9.59 -24.41 0.92
N SER A 514 -8.91 -25.17 0.06
CA SER A 514 -9.44 -25.60 -1.24
C SER A 514 -10.49 -26.68 -1.04
N GLN A 515 -11.66 -26.29 -0.57
CA GLN A 515 -12.86 -26.75 -1.23
C GLN A 515 -12.77 -26.17 -2.65
N THR A 516 -12.32 -26.99 -3.60
CA THR A 516 -12.44 -26.68 -5.03
C THR A 516 -13.89 -26.24 -5.29
N PRO A 517 -14.16 -25.29 -6.21
CA PRO A 517 -15.50 -24.77 -6.41
C PRO A 517 -16.49 -25.93 -6.58
N GLU A 518 -17.36 -26.16 -5.59
CA GLU A 518 -18.39 -27.18 -5.65
C GLU A 518 -19.40 -26.74 -6.71
N GLU A 519 -19.34 -27.34 -7.89
CA GLU A 519 -20.40 -27.17 -8.87
C GLU A 519 -21.60 -28.02 -8.41
N ASN A 520 -22.73 -27.37 -8.12
CA ASN A 520 -23.98 -28.07 -7.81
C ASN A 520 -24.57 -28.63 -9.11
N ILE A 521 -24.51 -29.95 -9.26
CA ILE A 521 -25.01 -30.66 -10.43
C ILE A 521 -26.36 -31.31 -10.09
N PRO A 522 -27.44 -31.02 -10.84
CA PRO A 522 -28.67 -31.79 -10.69
C PRO A 522 -28.44 -33.24 -11.14
N GLU A 523 -29.06 -34.21 -10.47
CA GLU A 523 -28.94 -35.65 -10.77
C GLU A 523 -29.09 -36.03 -12.26
N SER A 524 -29.91 -35.29 -13.01
CA SER A 524 -30.14 -35.50 -14.46
C SER A 524 -28.92 -35.19 -15.33
N GLU A 525 -27.95 -34.44 -14.81
CA GLU A 525 -26.77 -33.98 -15.56
C GLU A 525 -25.48 -34.68 -15.15
N PHE A 526 -25.51 -35.45 -14.05
CA PHE A 526 -24.34 -36.16 -13.52
C PHE A 526 -23.82 -37.25 -14.47
N SER A 527 -24.75 -38.04 -15.01
CA SER A 527 -24.42 -39.32 -15.64
C SER A 527 -24.06 -39.16 -17.11
N GLY A 528 -22.99 -39.86 -17.53
CA GLY A 528 -22.57 -39.98 -18.93
C GLY A 528 -23.11 -41.25 -19.59
N THR A 529 -22.43 -41.69 -20.65
CA THR A 529 -22.67 -43.01 -21.27
C THR A 529 -21.40 -43.86 -21.21
N THR A 530 -21.52 -45.18 -21.36
CA THR A 530 -20.37 -46.09 -21.33
C THR A 530 -19.29 -45.74 -22.37
N ASN A 531 -19.70 -45.18 -23.53
CA ASN A 531 -18.77 -44.77 -24.60
C ASN A 531 -18.28 -43.32 -24.47
N SER A 532 -18.91 -42.53 -23.60
CA SER A 532 -18.56 -41.12 -23.35
C SER A 532 -18.92 -40.78 -21.90
N PRO A 533 -18.06 -41.17 -20.94
CA PRO A 533 -18.25 -40.79 -19.54
C PRO A 533 -18.27 -39.27 -19.39
N LYS A 534 -19.05 -38.77 -18.44
CA LYS A 534 -19.09 -37.35 -18.10
C LYS A 534 -17.86 -37.02 -17.25
N VAL A 535 -17.08 -36.00 -17.63
CA VAL A 535 -15.85 -35.62 -16.91
C VAL A 535 -16.06 -34.29 -16.21
N TYR A 536 -15.83 -34.28 -14.90
CA TYR A 536 -15.84 -33.10 -14.05
C TYR A 536 -14.41 -32.76 -13.64
N GLU A 537 -13.95 -31.55 -13.98
CA GLU A 537 -12.56 -31.13 -13.78
C GLU A 537 -12.25 -30.66 -12.34
N GLY A 538 -13.24 -30.66 -11.45
CA GLY A 538 -13.13 -30.26 -10.04
C GLY A 538 -14.09 -31.03 -9.13
N SER A 539 -14.26 -30.54 -7.89
CA SER A 539 -15.25 -31.11 -6.96
C SER A 539 -16.67 -30.79 -7.40
N VAL A 540 -17.59 -31.73 -7.20
CA VAL A 540 -19.00 -31.56 -7.54
C VAL A 540 -19.91 -32.05 -6.42
N THR A 541 -21.02 -31.34 -6.24
CA THR A 541 -22.10 -31.74 -5.34
C THR A 541 -23.30 -32.14 -6.18
N VAL A 542 -23.72 -33.41 -6.11
CA VAL A 542 -24.87 -33.92 -6.84
C VAL A 542 -26.10 -33.86 -5.97
N ILE A 543 -27.07 -33.04 -6.38
CA ILE A 543 -28.36 -32.93 -5.69
C ILE A 543 -29.30 -34.01 -6.24
N ILE A 544 -29.64 -34.97 -5.40
CA ILE A 544 -30.49 -36.12 -5.72
C ILE A 544 -31.91 -36.01 -5.14
N ASN A 545 -32.89 -36.50 -5.87
CA ASN A 545 -34.28 -36.58 -5.49
C ASN A 545 -34.89 -37.92 -5.92
N ASN A 546 -34.52 -38.99 -5.20
CA ASN A 546 -35.03 -40.35 -5.39
C ASN A 546 -34.67 -41.02 -6.73
N ILE A 547 -33.44 -40.86 -7.19
CA ILE A 547 -32.88 -41.68 -8.26
C ILE A 547 -32.39 -43.04 -7.74
N SER A 548 -32.30 -44.00 -8.67
CA SER A 548 -31.78 -45.34 -8.40
C SER A 548 -30.30 -45.50 -8.74
N SER A 549 -29.74 -44.65 -9.62
CA SER A 549 -28.34 -44.79 -10.03
C SER A 549 -27.68 -43.49 -10.51
N LEU A 550 -26.36 -43.43 -10.31
CA LEU A 550 -25.44 -42.44 -10.88
C LEU A 550 -24.36 -43.18 -11.67
N GLU A 551 -24.18 -42.84 -12.95
CA GLU A 551 -23.48 -43.72 -13.88
C GLU A 551 -22.48 -43.02 -14.81
N ASN A 552 -21.39 -43.72 -15.14
CA ASN A 552 -20.44 -43.37 -16.19
C ASN A 552 -19.90 -41.93 -16.05
N ALA A 553 -19.23 -41.62 -14.94
CA ALA A 553 -18.67 -40.30 -14.66
C ALA A 553 -17.25 -40.38 -14.09
N ILE A 554 -16.44 -39.35 -14.34
CA ILE A 554 -15.09 -39.18 -13.80
C ILE A 554 -15.04 -37.80 -13.13
N VAL A 555 -14.80 -37.78 -11.83
CA VAL A 555 -14.72 -36.56 -11.01
C VAL A 555 -13.27 -36.36 -10.57
N LYS A 556 -12.63 -35.28 -11.05
CA LYS A 556 -11.22 -34.95 -10.74
C LYS A 556 -11.04 -34.19 -9.41
N GLY A 557 -12.09 -34.15 -8.60
CA GLY A 557 -12.11 -33.60 -7.24
C GLY A 557 -12.95 -34.47 -6.30
N ASN A 558 -13.55 -33.86 -5.28
CA ASN A 558 -14.48 -34.52 -4.38
C ASN A 558 -15.85 -34.71 -5.04
N LEU A 559 -16.52 -35.82 -4.73
CA LEU A 559 -17.92 -36.06 -5.09
C LEU A 559 -18.76 -36.05 -3.82
N ILE A 560 -19.65 -35.07 -3.69
CA ILE A 560 -20.57 -34.96 -2.54
C ILE A 560 -21.97 -35.31 -3.04
N ILE A 561 -22.70 -36.14 -2.29
CA ILE A 561 -24.11 -36.46 -2.61
C ILE A 561 -25.02 -35.86 -1.55
N GLU A 562 -26.00 -35.06 -1.99
CA GLU A 562 -27.00 -34.45 -1.12
C GLU A 562 -28.41 -34.74 -1.59
N GLY A 563 -29.35 -34.89 -0.66
CA GLY A 563 -30.77 -34.95 -0.98
C GLY A 563 -31.47 -36.15 -0.35
N THR A 564 -32.48 -36.69 -1.04
CA THR A 564 -33.33 -37.76 -0.48
C THR A 564 -33.16 -39.07 -1.23
N VAL A 565 -32.99 -40.15 -0.47
CA VAL A 565 -32.90 -41.54 -0.94
C VAL A 565 -34.08 -42.34 -0.36
N ASN A 566 -35.14 -42.53 -1.17
CA ASN A 566 -36.33 -43.31 -0.81
C ASN A 566 -36.29 -44.80 -1.25
N GLY A 567 -35.16 -45.26 -1.79
CA GLY A 567 -34.89 -46.65 -2.22
C GLY A 567 -33.38 -46.94 -2.18
N ASP A 568 -32.86 -47.87 -2.98
CA ASP A 568 -31.41 -48.09 -3.07
C ASP A 568 -30.79 -47.18 -4.15
N LEU A 569 -29.68 -46.50 -3.83
CA LEU A 569 -28.87 -45.74 -4.77
C LEU A 569 -27.63 -46.55 -5.15
N SER A 570 -27.38 -46.79 -6.43
CA SER A 570 -26.17 -47.50 -6.90
C SER A 570 -25.29 -46.64 -7.78
N PHE A 571 -23.97 -46.74 -7.61
CA PHE A 571 -23.02 -46.20 -8.57
C PHE A 571 -22.69 -47.23 -9.64
N LEU A 572 -22.55 -46.80 -10.90
CA LEU A 572 -22.10 -47.67 -11.99
C LEU A 572 -21.01 -46.99 -12.81
N ASN A 573 -19.78 -47.51 -12.76
CA ASN A 573 -18.65 -46.98 -13.52
C ASN A 573 -18.38 -45.49 -13.22
N VAL A 574 -18.31 -45.15 -11.93
CA VAL A 574 -17.97 -43.80 -11.46
C VAL A 574 -16.56 -43.79 -10.89
N GLN A 575 -15.76 -42.78 -11.23
CA GLN A 575 -14.40 -42.60 -10.71
C GLN A 575 -14.30 -41.26 -9.99
N VAL A 576 -13.71 -41.23 -8.80
CA VAL A 576 -13.53 -40.04 -7.97
C VAL A 576 -12.06 -39.94 -7.58
N GLU A 577 -11.38 -38.89 -8.04
CA GLU A 577 -9.96 -38.67 -7.74
C GLU A 577 -9.74 -38.06 -6.34
N GLY A 578 -10.75 -37.38 -5.77
CA GLY A 578 -10.79 -36.89 -4.40
C GLY A 578 -11.60 -37.79 -3.46
N ASN A 579 -12.28 -37.19 -2.49
CA ASN A 579 -13.13 -37.89 -1.52
C ASN A 579 -14.55 -38.11 -2.06
N LEU A 580 -15.19 -39.20 -1.64
CA LEU A 580 -16.63 -39.43 -1.81
C LEU A 580 -17.33 -39.13 -0.48
N ASP A 581 -18.18 -38.10 -0.44
CA ASP A 581 -18.94 -37.70 0.74
C ASP A 581 -20.42 -38.07 0.61
N LEU A 582 -20.84 -39.04 1.42
CA LEU A 582 -22.22 -39.52 1.56
C LEU A 582 -22.84 -39.11 2.90
N SER A 583 -22.15 -38.32 3.73
CA SER A 583 -22.60 -37.95 5.09
C SER A 583 -23.91 -37.16 5.14
N LYS A 584 -24.35 -36.66 3.98
CA LYS A 584 -25.57 -35.86 3.81
C LYS A 584 -26.77 -36.67 3.28
N ILE A 585 -26.63 -37.99 3.14
CA ILE A 585 -27.70 -38.92 2.76
C ILE A 585 -27.71 -40.15 3.68
N ASP A 586 -28.75 -40.98 3.55
CA ASP A 586 -28.87 -42.25 4.28
C ASP A 586 -27.93 -43.30 3.66
N SER A 587 -26.68 -43.37 4.15
CA SER A 587 -25.60 -44.19 3.58
C SER A 587 -25.87 -45.70 3.63
N ASP A 588 -26.75 -46.17 4.53
CA ASP A 588 -27.22 -47.56 4.58
C ASP A 588 -27.99 -48.00 3.32
N LYS A 589 -28.45 -47.04 2.51
CA LYS A 589 -29.19 -47.28 1.26
C LYS A 589 -28.34 -47.08 0.00
N VAL A 590 -27.02 -46.96 0.15
CA VAL A 590 -26.12 -46.66 -0.96
C VAL A 590 -25.21 -47.85 -1.25
N ASN A 591 -25.25 -48.34 -2.50
CA ASN A 591 -24.33 -49.34 -3.00
C ASN A 591 -23.16 -48.68 -3.74
N ILE A 592 -21.96 -48.81 -3.17
CA ILE A 592 -20.71 -48.24 -3.68
C ILE A 592 -19.85 -49.21 -4.51
N ASP A 593 -20.33 -50.41 -4.84
CA ASP A 593 -19.55 -51.42 -5.58
C ASP A 593 -19.12 -50.94 -6.98
N GLY A 594 -19.83 -49.98 -7.57
CA GLY A 594 -19.54 -49.42 -8.89
C GLY A 594 -18.86 -48.05 -8.88
N VAL A 595 -18.32 -47.60 -7.74
CA VAL A 595 -17.48 -46.39 -7.65
C VAL A 595 -16.05 -46.74 -7.24
N THR A 596 -15.08 -46.13 -7.92
CA THR A 596 -13.66 -46.16 -7.54
C THR A 596 -13.27 -44.81 -6.95
N VAL A 597 -12.79 -44.78 -5.71
CA VAL A 597 -12.41 -43.56 -4.99
C VAL A 597 -10.91 -43.60 -4.67
N ASN A 598 -10.17 -42.57 -5.05
CA ASN A 598 -8.74 -42.44 -4.73
C ASN A 598 -8.50 -41.84 -3.34
N GLY A 599 -9.41 -40.97 -2.86
CA GLY A 599 -9.41 -40.41 -1.51
C GLY A 599 -10.18 -41.27 -0.50
N GLU A 600 -10.77 -40.63 0.50
CA GLU A 600 -11.58 -41.29 1.52
C GLU A 600 -13.07 -41.35 1.12
N THR A 601 -13.77 -42.38 1.58
CA THR A 601 -15.25 -42.44 1.56
C THR A 601 -15.77 -42.05 2.94
N ILE A 602 -16.55 -40.97 3.00
CA ILE A 602 -17.15 -40.43 4.22
C ILE A 602 -18.61 -40.88 4.24
N LEU A 603 -19.00 -41.63 5.28
CA LEU A 603 -20.32 -42.26 5.42
C LEU A 603 -21.20 -41.60 6.48
#